data_AF-L8ELD6-F1
#
_entry.id   AF-L8ELD6-F1
#
_cell.length_a   1.000
_cell.length_b   1.000
_cell.length_c   1.000
_cell.angle_alpha   90.00
_cell.angle_beta   90.00
_cell.angle_gamma   90.00
#
_symmetry.space_group_name_H-M   'P 1'
#
loop_
_entity.id
_entity.type
_entity.pdbx_description
1 polymer ?
#
loop_
_entity_poly.entity_id
_entity_poly.type
_entity_poly.pdbx_seq_one_letter_code
_entity_poly.pdbx_strand_id
1 'polypeptide(L)' 'MPSLCAPAPAAPRSVAEVNEEIRAYMQARSGRPLWPEEQMQYEQLLREWAAAVRGDIATTA' A
#
# COMPACT_ATOMS: atom_id res chain seq x y z
N MET A 1 -30.19 20.74 2.16
CA MET A 1 -29.86 19.40 1.61
C MET A 1 -28.42 19.44 1.13
N PRO A 2 -27.41 18.97 1.90
CA PRO A 2 -26.06 18.92 1.37
C PRO A 2 -25.94 17.69 0.45
N SER A 3 -25.59 17.94 -0.81
CA SER A 3 -25.19 16.88 -1.75
C SER A 3 -23.94 16.20 -1.21
N LEU A 4 -24.03 14.90 -0.94
CA LEU A 4 -22.88 14.04 -0.70
C LEU A 4 -22.20 13.82 -2.05
N CYS A 5 -21.28 14.72 -2.38
CA CYS A 5 -20.29 14.48 -3.44
C CYS A 5 -19.63 13.13 -3.09
N ALA A 6 -19.85 12.11 -3.92
CA ALA A 6 -19.25 10.80 -3.70
C ALA A 6 -17.73 10.98 -3.62
N PRO A 7 -17.03 10.29 -2.69
CA PRO A 7 -15.58 10.34 -2.67
C PRO A 7 -15.10 9.87 -4.04
N ALA A 8 -14.31 10.71 -4.72
CA ALA A 8 -13.63 10.31 -5.93
C ALA A 8 -12.93 8.96 -5.66
N PRO A 9 -12.95 8.01 -6.62
CA PRO A 9 -12.22 6.76 -6.42
C PRO A 9 -10.78 7.14 -6.05
N ALA A 10 -10.36 6.73 -4.86
CA ALA A 10 -9.00 7.00 -4.40
C ALA A 10 -8.07 6.57 -5.53
N ALA A 11 -7.27 7.52 -6.02
CA ALA A 11 -6.34 7.24 -7.10
C ALA A 11 -5.52 6.00 -6.72
N PRO A 12 -5.22 5.11 -7.69
CA PRO A 12 -4.40 3.93 -7.39
C PRO A 12 -3.11 4.41 -6.73
N ARG A 13 -2.83 3.89 -5.52
CA ARG A 13 -1.59 4.21 -4.79
C ARG A 13 -0.40 3.88 -5.68
N SER A 14 0.52 4.83 -5.83
CA SER A 14 1.71 4.67 -6.66
C SER A 14 2.65 3.64 -6.05
N VAL A 15 3.48 2.98 -6.87
CA VAL A 15 4.50 2.03 -6.38
C VAL A 15 5.40 2.66 -5.32
N ALA A 16 5.76 3.93 -5.51
CA ALA A 16 6.59 4.69 -4.57
C ALA A 16 5.93 4.82 -3.20
N GLU A 17 4.65 5.17 -3.15
CA GLU A 17 3.91 5.38 -1.90
C GLU A 17 3.80 4.08 -1.09
N VAL A 18 3.42 2.97 -1.74
CA VAL A 18 3.32 1.67 -1.04
C VAL A 18 4.70 1.19 -0.57
N ASN A 19 5.76 1.45 -1.33
CA ASN A 19 7.12 1.10 -0.93
C ASN A 19 7.60 1.89 0.30
N GLU A 20 7.25 3.18 0.38
CA GLU A 20 7.54 4.00 1.57
C GLU A 20 6.79 3.51 2.80
N GLU A 21 5.52 3.14 2.64
CA GLU A 21 4.71 2.57 3.72
C GLU A 21 5.28 1.25 4.24
N ILE A 22 5.71 0.35 3.33
CA ILE A 22 6.41 -0.89 3.68
C ILE A 22 7.69 -0.61 4.49
N ARG A 23 8.50 0.36 4.06
CA ARG A 23 9.74 0.73 4.78
C ARG A 23 9.43 1.29 6.16
N ALA A 24 8.47 2.20 6.29
CA ALA A 24 8.05 2.77 7.57
C ALA A 24 7.54 1.67 8.52
N TYR A 25 6.74 0.73 7.99
CA TYR A 25 6.21 -0.41 8.71
C TYR A 25 7.32 -1.31 9.29
N MET A 26 8.34 -1.60 8.48
CA MET A 26 9.52 -2.37 8.86
C MET A 26 10.43 -1.64 9.84
N GLN A 27 10.63 -0.33 9.63
CA GLN A 27 11.48 0.49 10.49
C GLN A 27 10.95 0.51 11.93
N ALA A 28 9.63 0.68 12.10
CA ALA A 28 8.95 0.68 13.40
C ALA A 28 9.05 -0.66 14.15
N ARG A 29 9.39 -1.74 13.44
CA ARG A 29 9.47 -3.11 13.97
C ARG A 29 10.88 -3.69 13.90
N SER A 30 11.87 -2.83 13.61
CA SER A 30 13.27 -3.22 13.57
C SER A 30 13.71 -3.79 14.92
N GLY A 31 14.51 -4.87 14.87
CA GLY A 31 15.04 -5.52 16.07
C GLY A 31 14.13 -6.57 16.71
N ARG A 32 12.96 -6.88 16.13
CA ARG A 32 12.14 -8.03 16.53
C ARG A 32 11.52 -8.74 15.33
N PRO A 33 11.18 -10.05 15.43
CA PRO A 33 10.36 -10.72 14.43
C PRO A 33 8.93 -10.14 14.41
N LEU A 34 8.29 -10.21 13.25
CA LEU A 34 6.88 -9.86 13.09
C LEU A 34 5.99 -10.88 13.79
N TRP A 35 4.99 -10.39 14.51
CA TRP A 35 3.92 -11.23 15.01
C TRP A 35 2.95 -11.63 13.88
N PRO A 36 2.15 -12.69 14.04
CA PRO A 36 1.24 -13.16 12.98
C PRO A 36 0.30 -12.06 12.43
N GLU A 37 -0.23 -11.21 13.31
CA GLU A 37 -1.04 -10.05 12.92
C GLU A 37 -0.25 -9.04 12.08
N GLU A 38 1.01 -8.79 12.45
CA GLU A 38 1.89 -7.88 11.73
C GLU A 38 2.33 -8.45 10.37
N GLN A 39 2.48 -9.77 10.30
CA GLN A 39 2.77 -10.49 9.07
C GLN A 39 1.60 -10.38 8.09
N MET A 40 0.35 -10.54 8.55
CA MET A 40 -0.84 -10.34 7.71
C MET A 40 -0.91 -8.92 7.14
N GLN A 41 -0.60 -7.91 7.95
CA GLN A 41 -0.54 -6.52 7.48
C GLN A 41 0.57 -6.30 6.45
N TYR A 42 1.74 -6.87 6.69
CA TYR A 42 2.85 -6.82 5.73
C TYR A 42 2.51 -7.50 4.40
N GLU A 43 1.85 -8.66 4.43
CA GLU A 43 1.37 -9.35 3.23
C GLU A 43 0.30 -8.57 2.47
N GLN A 44 -0.57 -7.85 3.18
CA GLN A 44 -1.51 -6.91 2.55
C GLN A 44 -0.77 -5.79 1.81
N LEU A 45 0.22 -5.17 2.44
CA LEU A 45 1.06 -4.15 1.80
C LEU A 45 1.82 -4.69 0.59
N LEU A 46 2.33 -5.93 0.65
CA LEU A 46 2.99 -6.58 -0.49
C LEU A 46 2.03 -6.83 -1.66
N ARG A 47 0.77 -7.21 -1.38
CA ARG A 47 -0.25 -7.40 -2.43
C ARG A 47 -0.59 -6.08 -3.11
N GLU A 48 -0.70 -5.00 -2.34
CA GLU A 48 -0.94 -3.66 -2.85
C GLU A 48 0.25 -3.16 -3.68
N TRP A 49 1.48 -3.40 -3.23
CA TRP A 49 2.68 -3.07 -3.98
C TRP A 49 2.73 -3.84 -5.30
N ALA A 50 2.44 -5.14 -5.29
CA ALA A 50 2.40 -5.95 -6.51
C ALA A 50 1.30 -5.49 -7.49
N ALA A 51 0.16 -5.03 -6.98
CA ALA A 51 -0.89 -4.43 -7.80
C ALA A 51 -0.45 -3.10 -8.41
N ALA A 52 0.16 -2.22 -7.61
CA ALA A 52 0.70 -0.95 -8.06
C ALA A 52 1.77 -1.14 -9.14
N VAL A 53 2.72 -2.08 -8.95
CA VAL A 53 3.79 -2.36 -9.93
C VAL A 53 3.21 -2.81 -11.26
N ARG A 54 2.20 -3.68 -11.24
CA ARG A 54 1.51 -4.12 -12.48
C ARG A 54 0.78 -2.96 -13.17
N GLY A 55 0.19 -2.04 -12.40
CA GLY A 55 -0.47 -0.84 -12.94
C GLY A 55 0.49 0.19 -13.52
N ASP A 56 1.65 0.40 -12.87
CA ASP A 56 2.72 1.29 -13.34
C ASP A 56 3.32 0.78 -14.67
N ILE A 57 3.59 -0.53 -14.75
CA ILE A 57 4.07 -1.17 -15.99
C ILE A 57 3.06 -1.00 -17.12
N ALA A 58 1.76 -1.13 -16.85
CA ALA A 58 0.71 -0.96 -17.85
C ALA A 58 0.55 0.49 -18.33
N THR A 59 0.90 1.48 -17.51
CA THR A 59 0.89 2.91 -17.90
C THR A 59 2.14 3.29 -18.68
N THR A 60 3.23 2.52 -18.54
CA THR A 60 4.52 2.79 -19.18
C THR A 60 4.71 2.05 -20.52
N ALA A 61 3.76 1.19 -20.93
CA ALA A 61 3.80 0.42 -22.17
C ALA A 61 3.01 1.09 -23.31
#